data_AF-A0A6M6JFA6-F1
#
_entry.id   AF-A0A6M6JFA6-F1
#
_cell.length_a   1.000
_cell.length_b   1.000
_cell.length_c   1.000
_cell.angle_alpha   90.00
_cell.angle_beta   90.00
_cell.angle_gamma   90.00
#
_symmetry.space_group_name_H-M   'P 1'
#
loop_
_entity.id
_entity.type
_entity.pdbx_description
1 polymer ?
#
loop_
_entity_poly.entity_id
_entity_poly.type
_entity_poly.pdbx_seq_one_letter_code
_entity_poly.pdbx_strand_id
1 'polypeptide(L)'
;MTEPEQAAPVDVDAAHLALDAAITQLVQPSTEKVDRADGLIDSQVAQQRAEERATTAELQRRLAGHRAAGQQMQAHLVMRQLRDHRRRVVKRRTNGRATTAVVPSLLVQLRSEIGASSNTGAGGSAGPYRSIIAIPATELHAEIQRTTHAPRGALDLRPHVTRWAATTTDLVHAATKASAWVEQIRTLLNPPKRWHHPGACPDCGQATAHVVDTSGDLVRRPAIEFDRDRGRARCLRCPAHWDTEAQLHQLARVLVEQQHDLRIS
;
A
#
# COMPACT_ATOMS: atom_id res chain seq x y z
N MET A 1 0.64 -37.23 -30.72
CA MET A 1 -0.33 -36.20 -31.13
C MET A 1 -1.22 -35.94 -29.94
N THR A 2 -0.87 -34.96 -29.11
CA THR A 2 -1.69 -34.50 -28.00
C THR A 2 -2.77 -33.60 -28.57
N GLU A 3 -4.05 -33.94 -28.36
CA GLU A 3 -5.16 -33.06 -28.70
C GLU A 3 -4.96 -31.70 -28.01
N PRO A 4 -5.21 -30.57 -28.69
CA PRO A 4 -5.13 -29.27 -28.07
C PRO A 4 -6.17 -29.20 -26.95
N GLU A 5 -5.69 -29.06 -25.72
CA GLU A 5 -6.49 -28.81 -24.53
C GLU A 5 -7.37 -27.58 -24.79
N GLN A 6 -8.67 -27.79 -24.95
CA GLN A 6 -9.63 -26.71 -25.14
C GLN A 6 -9.62 -25.82 -23.90
N ALA A 7 -9.15 -24.58 -24.05
CA ALA A 7 -9.16 -23.59 -22.99
C ALA A 7 -10.59 -23.40 -22.47
N ALA A 8 -10.76 -23.46 -21.15
CA ALA A 8 -12.04 -23.24 -20.51
C ALA A 8 -12.66 -21.91 -20.97
N PRO A 9 -14.00 -21.83 -21.16
CA PRO A 9 -14.66 -20.60 -21.58
C PRO A 9 -14.37 -19.50 -20.57
N VAL A 10 -13.94 -18.35 -21.09
CA VAL A 10 -13.63 -17.16 -20.30
C VAL A 10 -14.92 -16.52 -19.80
N ASP A 11 -15.06 -16.37 -18.49
CA ASP A 11 -16.16 -15.65 -17.86
C ASP A 11 -15.93 -14.13 -17.94
N VAL A 12 -16.57 -13.50 -18.93
CA VAL A 12 -16.43 -12.07 -19.23
C VAL A 12 -17.04 -11.20 -18.13
N ASP A 13 -18.13 -11.64 -17.50
CA ASP A 13 -18.81 -10.89 -16.44
C ASP A 13 -17.96 -10.87 -15.17
N ALA A 14 -17.32 -11.99 -14.83
CA ALA A 14 -16.35 -12.05 -13.74
C ALA A 14 -15.16 -11.12 -14.00
N ALA A 15 -14.65 -11.05 -15.24
CA ALA A 15 -13.57 -10.14 -15.60
C ALA A 15 -13.99 -8.66 -15.46
N HIS A 16 -15.20 -8.31 -15.90
CA HIS A 16 -15.74 -6.95 -15.75
C HIS A 16 -15.85 -6.55 -14.28
N LEU A 17 -16.43 -7.40 -13.43
CA LEU A 17 -16.55 -7.15 -11.99
C LEU A 17 -15.18 -7.02 -11.31
N ALA A 18 -14.21 -7.85 -11.69
CA ALA A 18 -12.85 -7.78 -11.17
C ALA A 18 -12.16 -6.47 -11.57
N LEU A 19 -12.32 -6.04 -12.83
CA LEU A 19 -11.79 -4.76 -13.30
C LEU A 19 -12.42 -3.59 -12.53
N ASP A 20 -13.75 -3.53 -12.41
CA ASP A 20 -14.45 -2.48 -11.68
C ASP A 20 -14.03 -2.39 -10.21
N ALA A 21 -13.89 -3.54 -9.55
CA ALA A 21 -13.42 -3.62 -8.17
C ALA A 21 -11.98 -3.09 -8.02
N ALA A 22 -11.09 -3.42 -8.96
CA ALA A 22 -9.72 -2.93 -8.95
C ALA A 22 -9.65 -1.42 -9.21
N ILE A 23 -10.38 -0.92 -10.21
CA ILE A 23 -10.44 0.52 -10.54
C ILE A 23 -11.01 1.33 -9.38
N THR A 24 -12.04 0.80 -8.71
CA THR A 24 -12.60 1.43 -7.50
C THR A 24 -11.54 1.60 -6.43
N GLN A 25 -10.73 0.58 -6.14
CA GLN A 25 -9.64 0.67 -5.15
C GLN A 25 -8.52 1.62 -5.57
N LEU A 26 -8.19 1.65 -6.86
CA LEU A 26 -7.15 2.54 -7.40
C LEU A 26 -7.56 4.01 -7.36
N VAL A 27 -8.84 4.31 -7.62
CA VAL A 27 -9.33 5.67 -7.90
C VAL A 27 -10.15 6.28 -6.78
N GLN A 28 -10.97 5.48 -6.09
CA GLN A 28 -11.87 5.98 -5.06
C GLN A 28 -11.19 5.91 -3.68
N PRO A 29 -11.42 6.89 -2.80
CA PRO A 29 -11.04 6.78 -1.40
C PRO A 29 -11.89 5.69 -0.72
N SER A 30 -11.29 4.87 0.13
CA SER A 30 -11.99 3.86 0.92
C SER A 30 -12.33 4.40 2.32
N THR A 31 -13.36 3.84 2.97
CA THR A 31 -13.60 4.06 4.40
C THR A 31 -13.24 2.80 5.15
N GLU A 32 -12.17 2.84 5.93
CA GLU A 32 -11.67 1.68 6.66
C GLU A 32 -11.86 1.89 8.16
N LYS A 33 -12.15 0.79 8.87
CA LYS A 33 -12.08 0.78 10.32
C LYS A 33 -10.62 0.62 10.70
N VAL A 34 -10.14 1.59 11.44
CA VAL A 34 -8.74 1.71 11.76
C VAL A 34 -8.59 1.52 13.27
N ASP A 35 -7.94 0.42 13.64
CA ASP A 35 -7.67 0.08 15.03
C ASP A 35 -6.44 0.84 15.53
N ARG A 36 -6.54 1.41 16.74
CA ARG A 36 -5.55 2.34 17.29
C ARG A 36 -4.14 1.75 17.50
N ALA A 37 -3.97 0.43 17.34
CA ALA A 37 -2.73 -0.26 17.65
C ALA A 37 -1.60 -0.03 16.62
N ASP A 38 -1.92 0.40 15.40
CA ASP A 38 -0.89 0.64 14.38
C ASP A 38 -0.45 2.12 14.37
N GLY A 39 0.72 2.44 14.93
CA GLY A 39 1.29 3.81 14.92
C GLY A 39 1.45 4.43 13.52
N LEU A 40 1.36 3.63 12.45
CA LEU A 40 1.30 4.07 11.05
C LEU A 40 0.08 4.94 10.74
N ILE A 41 -0.99 4.78 11.51
CA ILE A 41 -2.24 5.53 11.35
C ILE A 41 -2.03 6.98 11.76
N ASP A 42 -1.26 7.22 12.82
CA ASP A 42 -1.08 8.57 13.33
C ASP A 42 -0.28 9.42 12.34
N SER A 43 0.69 8.85 11.62
CA SER A 43 1.43 9.54 10.55
C SER A 43 0.54 9.79 9.33
N GLN A 44 -0.24 8.80 8.87
CA GLN A 44 -1.17 8.97 7.75
C GLN A 44 -2.26 10.00 8.06
N VAL A 45 -2.86 9.95 9.25
CA VAL A 45 -3.85 10.93 9.70
C VAL A 45 -3.23 12.32 9.85
N ALA A 46 -1.98 12.42 10.32
CA ALA A 46 -1.27 13.70 10.38
C ALA A 46 -1.02 14.28 8.99
N GLN A 47 -0.60 13.45 8.02
CA GLN A 47 -0.37 13.86 6.64
C GLN A 47 -1.68 14.28 5.96
N GLN A 48 -2.75 13.52 6.13
CA GLN A 48 -4.08 13.91 5.65
C GLN A 48 -4.52 15.25 6.22
N ARG A 49 -4.34 15.46 7.53
CA ARG A 49 -4.66 16.76 8.15
C ARG A 49 -3.80 17.89 7.59
N ALA A 50 -2.54 17.64 7.26
CA ALA A 50 -1.67 18.63 6.63
C ALA A 50 -2.15 18.98 5.21
N GLU A 51 -2.51 17.98 4.40
CA GLU A 51 -3.07 18.16 3.06
C GLU A 51 -4.44 18.87 3.09
N GLU A 52 -5.31 18.51 4.04
CA GLU A 52 -6.59 19.18 4.28
C GLU A 52 -6.40 20.64 4.66
N ARG A 53 -5.43 20.94 5.53
CA ARG A 53 -5.08 22.31 5.91
C ARG A 53 -4.55 23.09 4.71
N ALA A 54 -3.66 22.50 3.91
CA ALA A 54 -3.12 23.14 2.71
C ALA A 54 -4.21 23.43 1.67
N THR A 55 -5.08 22.45 1.40
CA THR A 55 -6.21 22.59 0.46
C THR A 55 -7.20 23.64 0.95
N THR A 56 -7.52 23.62 2.24
CA THR A 56 -8.41 24.62 2.85
C THR A 56 -7.80 26.01 2.76
N ALA A 57 -6.50 26.16 3.05
CA ALA A 57 -5.79 27.44 2.96
C ALA A 57 -5.78 27.97 1.52
N GLU A 58 -5.57 27.11 0.53
CA GLU A 58 -5.58 27.50 -0.88
C GLU A 58 -6.97 27.94 -1.34
N LEU A 59 -8.02 27.19 -1.01
CA LEU A 59 -9.40 27.59 -1.31
C LEU A 59 -9.78 28.90 -0.61
N GLN A 60 -9.29 29.13 0.61
CA GLN A 60 -9.48 30.39 1.32
C GLN A 60 -8.78 31.56 0.62
N ARG A 61 -7.54 31.38 0.14
CA ARG A 61 -6.82 32.39 -0.66
C ARG A 61 -7.58 32.73 -1.95
N ARG A 62 -8.04 31.72 -2.69
CA ARG A 62 -8.85 31.90 -3.90
C ARG A 62 -10.15 32.64 -3.62
N LEU A 63 -10.83 32.28 -2.53
CA LEU A 63 -12.07 32.96 -2.11
C LEU A 63 -11.81 34.44 -1.80
N ALA A 64 -10.73 34.75 -1.08
CA ALA A 64 -10.33 36.12 -0.79
C ALA A 64 -10.05 36.91 -2.09
N GLY A 65 -9.34 36.31 -3.04
CA GLY A 65 -9.07 36.89 -4.35
C GLY A 65 -10.35 37.22 -5.14
N HIS A 66 -11.29 36.27 -5.25
CA HIS A 66 -12.56 36.51 -5.96
C HIS A 66 -13.44 37.57 -5.28
N ARG A 67 -13.42 37.64 -3.94
CA ARG A 67 -14.13 38.68 -3.19
C ARG A 67 -13.53 40.07 -3.43
N ALA A 68 -12.21 40.19 -3.40
CA ALA A 68 -11.52 41.45 -3.67
C ALA A 68 -11.78 41.95 -5.10
N ALA A 69 -11.90 41.02 -6.06
CA ALA A 69 -12.19 41.32 -7.47
C ALA A 69 -13.68 41.55 -7.78
N GLY A 70 -14.59 41.50 -6.79
CA GLY A 70 -16.03 41.66 -7.01
C GLY A 70 -16.73 40.48 -7.73
N GLN A 71 -16.06 39.34 -7.89
CA GLN A 71 -16.55 38.17 -8.63
C GLN A 71 -17.44 37.27 -7.76
N GLN A 72 -18.67 37.71 -7.51
CA GLN A 72 -19.59 37.05 -6.56
C GLN A 72 -19.91 35.58 -6.91
N MET A 73 -20.10 35.26 -8.20
CA MET A 73 -20.44 33.90 -8.63
C MET A 73 -19.28 32.91 -8.38
N GLN A 74 -18.05 33.32 -8.67
CA GLN A 74 -16.83 32.52 -8.48
C GLN A 74 -16.56 32.31 -6.98
N ALA A 75 -16.75 33.35 -6.17
CA ALA A 75 -16.69 33.24 -4.71
C ALA A 75 -17.73 32.23 -4.17
N HIS A 76 -18.94 32.22 -4.71
CA HIS A 76 -19.98 31.25 -4.33
C HIS A 76 -19.58 29.80 -4.68
N LEU A 77 -19.00 29.57 -5.87
CA LEU A 77 -18.50 28.25 -6.27
C LEU A 77 -17.39 27.75 -5.34
N VAL A 78 -16.41 28.60 -5.00
CA VAL A 78 -15.33 28.24 -4.07
C VAL A 78 -15.87 27.98 -2.66
N MET A 79 -16.87 28.74 -2.21
CA MET A 79 -17.54 28.48 -0.92
C MET A 79 -18.26 27.13 -0.89
N ARG A 80 -18.91 26.73 -1.99
CA ARG A 80 -19.50 25.39 -2.13
C ARG A 80 -18.42 24.31 -2.07
N GLN A 81 -17.31 24.50 -2.77
CA GLN A 81 -16.16 23.58 -2.73
C GLN A 81 -15.60 23.43 -1.31
N LEU A 82 -15.44 24.52 -0.56
CA LEU A 82 -15.01 24.48 0.85
C LEU A 82 -16.00 23.71 1.74
N ARG A 83 -17.30 23.91 1.54
CA ARG A 83 -18.35 23.19 2.29
C ARG A 83 -18.31 21.69 1.99
N ASP A 84 -18.18 21.33 0.72
CA ASP A 84 -18.11 19.95 0.28
C ASP A 84 -16.80 19.27 0.71
N HIS A 85 -15.68 20.01 0.76
CA HIS A 85 -14.42 19.53 1.29
C HIS A 85 -14.55 19.26 2.80
N ARG A 86 -15.06 20.22 3.58
CA ARG A 86 -15.27 20.06 5.03
C ARG A 86 -16.25 18.95 5.40
N ARG A 87 -17.24 18.65 4.55
CA ARG A 87 -18.17 17.52 4.76
C ARG A 87 -17.53 16.16 4.55
N ARG A 88 -16.47 16.06 3.74
CA ARG A 88 -15.72 14.83 3.48
C ARG A 88 -14.68 14.52 4.57
N VAL A 89 -14.30 15.52 5.36
CA VAL A 89 -13.36 15.34 6.48
C VAL A 89 -14.01 14.56 7.60
N VAL A 90 -13.42 13.41 7.90
CA VAL A 90 -13.89 12.44 8.89
C VAL A 90 -13.93 13.04 10.29
N LYS A 91 -15.10 12.95 10.94
CA LYS A 91 -15.24 13.21 12.37
C LYS A 91 -14.74 11.99 13.16
N ARG A 92 -13.58 12.12 13.80
CA ARG A 92 -13.13 11.14 14.79
C ARG A 92 -14.14 11.11 15.93
N ARG A 93 -14.79 9.96 16.13
CA ARG A 93 -15.59 9.70 17.33
C ARG A 93 -14.64 9.23 18.44
N THR A 94 -14.49 10.04 19.48
CA THR A 94 -13.48 9.89 20.55
C THR A 94 -13.86 8.89 21.64
N ASN A 95 -14.95 8.15 21.50
CA ASN A 95 -15.53 7.28 22.53
C ASN A 95 -14.89 5.87 22.60
N GLY A 96 -13.58 5.74 22.41
CA GLY A 96 -12.84 4.47 22.60
C GLY A 96 -13.21 3.32 21.65
N ARG A 97 -14.09 3.58 20.67
CA ARG A 97 -14.60 2.62 19.69
C ARG A 97 -13.94 2.89 18.34
N ALA A 98 -13.69 1.84 17.54
CA ALA A 98 -13.00 1.86 16.24
C ALA A 98 -13.16 3.18 15.49
N THR A 99 -12.04 3.80 15.11
CA THR A 99 -12.07 5.05 14.33
C THR A 99 -12.26 4.66 12.87
N THR A 100 -13.37 5.06 12.25
CA THR A 100 -13.46 5.01 10.78
C THR A 100 -12.63 6.15 10.22
N ALA A 101 -11.73 5.87 9.29
CA ALA A 101 -10.96 6.88 8.54
C ALA A 101 -11.30 6.77 7.05
N VAL A 102 -11.28 7.91 6.35
CA VAL A 102 -11.33 7.93 4.89
C VAL A 102 -9.88 7.83 4.46
N VAL A 103 -9.52 6.71 3.86
CA VAL A 103 -8.18 6.45 3.33
C VAL A 103 -8.16 6.97 1.89
N PRO A 104 -7.09 7.66 1.44
CA PRO A 104 -7.01 8.13 0.06
C PRO A 104 -6.98 6.93 -0.89
N SER A 105 -7.37 7.13 -2.15
CA SER A 105 -7.25 6.08 -3.16
C SER A 105 -5.80 5.60 -3.31
N LEU A 106 -5.57 4.34 -3.70
CA LEU A 106 -4.22 3.77 -3.78
C LEU A 106 -3.26 4.57 -4.67
N LEU A 107 -3.74 5.16 -5.78
CA LEU A 107 -2.91 6.01 -6.64
C LEU A 107 -2.46 7.31 -5.95
N VAL A 108 -3.28 7.86 -5.05
CA VAL A 108 -2.92 9.05 -4.27
C VAL A 108 -1.86 8.69 -3.24
N GLN A 109 -2.03 7.55 -2.56
CA GLN A 109 -1.06 7.05 -1.59
C GLN A 109 0.30 6.76 -2.26
N LEU A 110 0.31 6.05 -3.39
CA LEU A 110 1.51 5.77 -4.19
C LEU A 110 2.25 7.07 -4.57
N ARG A 111 1.51 8.08 -5.03
CA ARG A 111 2.09 9.38 -5.39
C ARG A 111 2.69 10.09 -4.17
N SER A 112 1.99 10.06 -3.03
CA SER A 112 2.48 10.67 -1.79
C SER A 112 3.79 10.04 -1.33
N GLU A 113 3.97 8.72 -1.49
CA GLU A 113 5.25 8.06 -1.20
C GLU A 113 6.39 8.52 -2.11
N ILE A 114 6.12 8.70 -3.41
CA ILE A 114 7.12 9.24 -4.36
C ILE A 114 7.50 10.67 -3.96
N GLY A 115 6.52 11.49 -3.56
CA GLY A 115 6.73 12.86 -3.08
C GLY A 115 7.50 12.94 -1.76
N ALA A 116 7.22 12.05 -0.81
CA ALA A 116 7.91 12.01 0.49
C ALA A 116 9.43 11.77 0.33
N SER A 117 9.83 11.00 -0.68
CA SER A 117 11.24 10.73 -0.97
C SER A 117 12.00 11.92 -1.59
N SER A 118 11.29 12.88 -2.19
CA SER A 118 11.91 14.01 -2.91
C SER A 118 12.00 15.32 -2.12
N ASN A 119 11.25 15.45 -1.02
CA ASN A 119 11.13 16.70 -0.25
C ASN A 119 12.01 16.79 1.02
N THR A 120 13.14 16.09 1.11
CA THR A 120 14.07 16.16 2.26
C THR A 120 14.86 17.49 2.38
N GLY A 121 14.41 18.56 1.74
CA GLY A 121 14.96 19.91 1.88
C GLY A 121 14.09 20.81 2.75
N ALA A 122 14.38 20.87 4.06
CA ALA A 122 14.22 22.01 4.99
C ALA A 122 13.70 21.57 6.37
N GLY A 123 14.62 21.22 7.27
CA GLY A 123 14.36 21.17 8.72
C GLY A 123 14.82 19.90 9.43
N GLY A 124 16.08 19.91 9.88
CA GLY A 124 16.57 19.22 11.08
C GLY A 124 16.30 17.70 11.23
N SER A 125 17.35 16.90 11.04
CA SER A 125 17.52 15.55 11.59
C SER A 125 16.68 14.41 11.01
N ALA A 126 16.70 14.24 9.68
CA ALA A 126 16.47 12.94 9.05
C ALA A 126 17.66 12.64 8.12
N GLY A 127 18.38 11.56 8.40
CA GLY A 127 19.59 11.16 7.66
C GLY A 127 19.34 10.87 6.17
N PRO A 128 20.42 10.69 5.38
CA PRO A 128 20.43 10.68 3.90
C PRO A 128 19.75 9.47 3.23
N TYR A 129 18.92 8.71 3.94
CA TYR A 129 18.26 7.53 3.38
C TYR A 129 16.99 7.97 2.65
N ARG A 130 17.07 8.07 1.32
CA ARG A 130 15.89 8.01 0.45
C ARG A 130 15.09 6.77 0.88
N SER A 131 13.77 6.92 1.03
CA SER A 131 12.92 5.76 1.31
C SER A 131 13.19 4.70 0.24
N ILE A 132 13.61 3.50 0.66
CA ILE A 132 13.92 2.36 -0.24
C ILE A 132 12.72 2.05 -1.15
N ILE A 133 11.52 2.42 -0.71
CA ILE A 133 10.24 2.22 -1.42
C ILE A 133 10.10 3.15 -2.64
N ALA A 134 10.84 4.26 -2.69
CA ALA A 134 10.60 5.32 -3.68
C ALA A 134 10.91 4.91 -5.12
N ILE A 135 11.95 4.10 -5.34
CA ILE A 135 12.34 3.62 -6.67
C ILE A 135 11.25 2.71 -7.25
N PRO A 136 10.87 1.59 -6.60
CA PRO A 136 9.83 0.72 -7.13
C PRO A 136 8.46 1.41 -7.23
N ALA A 137 8.14 2.35 -6.32
CA ALA A 137 6.93 3.17 -6.44
C ALA A 137 6.95 4.06 -7.69
N THR A 138 8.10 4.67 -8.01
CA THR A 138 8.27 5.50 -9.22
C THR A 138 8.17 4.67 -10.49
N GLU A 139 8.77 3.48 -10.51
CA GLU A 139 8.70 2.55 -11.63
C GLU A 139 7.26 2.09 -11.90
N LEU A 140 6.54 1.71 -10.83
CA LEU A 140 5.13 1.32 -10.91
C LEU A 140 4.25 2.48 -11.38
N HIS A 141 4.47 3.69 -10.85
CA HIS A 141 3.76 4.88 -11.32
C HIS A 141 4.01 5.13 -12.81
N ALA A 142 5.25 5.02 -13.27
CA ALA A 142 5.61 5.18 -14.67
C ALA A 142 5.01 4.07 -15.56
N GLU A 143 4.89 2.84 -15.06
CA GLU A 143 4.20 1.75 -15.73
C GLU A 143 2.72 2.05 -15.93
N ILE A 144 2.00 2.40 -14.85
CA ILE A 144 0.58 2.76 -14.91
C ILE A 144 0.38 3.92 -15.89
N GLN A 145 1.26 4.93 -15.84
CA GLN A 145 1.21 6.07 -16.74
C GLN A 145 1.38 5.66 -18.22
N ARG A 146 2.31 4.74 -18.53
CA ARG A 146 2.51 4.22 -19.90
C ARG A 146 1.30 3.42 -20.37
N THR A 147 0.80 2.49 -19.55
CA THR A 147 -0.33 1.62 -19.91
C THR A 147 -1.63 2.40 -20.12
N THR A 148 -1.86 3.43 -19.30
CA THR A 148 -3.08 4.26 -19.41
C THR A 148 -2.93 5.44 -20.38
N HIS A 149 -1.80 5.52 -21.08
CA HIS A 149 -1.44 6.63 -21.97
C HIS A 149 -1.60 8.01 -21.31
N ALA A 150 -1.29 8.09 -20.02
CA ALA A 150 -1.28 9.37 -19.31
C ALA A 150 -0.08 10.21 -19.78
N PRO A 151 -0.24 11.55 -19.92
CA PRO A 151 0.84 12.42 -20.36
C PRO A 151 2.00 12.39 -19.36
N ARG A 152 3.22 12.60 -19.86
CA ARG A 152 4.42 12.62 -19.02
C ARG A 152 4.31 13.71 -17.96
N GLY A 153 4.53 13.35 -16.71
CA GLY A 153 4.43 14.27 -15.56
C GLY A 153 3.00 14.49 -15.07
N ALA A 154 2.01 13.70 -15.52
CA ALA A 154 0.66 13.74 -14.97
C ALA A 154 0.70 13.48 -13.45
N LEU A 155 0.32 14.50 -12.67
CA LEU A 155 0.28 14.42 -11.21
C LEU A 155 -0.89 13.59 -10.68
N ASP A 156 -1.91 13.33 -11.51
CA ASP A 156 -3.09 12.57 -11.12
C ASP A 156 -3.43 11.54 -12.19
N LEU A 157 -3.16 10.26 -11.89
CA LEU A 157 -3.41 9.14 -12.80
C LEU A 157 -4.86 8.66 -12.78
N ARG A 158 -5.67 9.06 -11.79
CA ARG A 158 -7.04 8.59 -11.62
C ARG A 158 -7.92 8.75 -12.88
N PRO A 159 -8.03 9.94 -13.51
CA PRO A 159 -8.86 10.08 -14.70
C PRO A 159 -8.35 9.25 -15.89
N HIS A 160 -7.04 8.98 -15.96
CA HIS A 160 -6.43 8.18 -17.01
C HIS A 160 -6.71 6.69 -16.82
N VAL A 161 -6.59 6.20 -15.58
CA VAL A 161 -6.93 4.82 -15.21
C VAL A 161 -8.42 4.55 -15.45
N THR A 162 -9.32 5.45 -15.05
CA THR A 162 -10.76 5.32 -15.32
C THR A 162 -11.06 5.32 -16.82
N ARG A 163 -10.45 6.21 -17.60
CA ARG A 163 -10.64 6.26 -19.06
C ARG A 163 -10.13 4.98 -19.73
N TRP A 164 -8.93 4.56 -19.38
CA TRP A 164 -8.31 3.33 -19.91
C TRP A 164 -9.21 2.12 -19.69
N ALA A 165 -9.72 1.94 -18.46
CA ALA A 165 -10.64 0.85 -18.13
C ALA A 165 -11.94 0.90 -18.94
N ALA A 166 -12.51 2.09 -19.17
CA ALA A 166 -13.72 2.25 -19.97
C ALA A 166 -13.52 1.99 -21.47
N THR A 167 -12.29 2.10 -21.97
CA THR A 167 -11.97 1.94 -23.41
C THR A 167 -11.32 0.60 -23.75
N THR A 168 -10.97 -0.22 -22.77
CA THR A 168 -10.29 -1.49 -23.00
C THR A 168 -11.24 -2.51 -23.62
N THR A 169 -10.78 -3.23 -24.64
CA THR A 169 -11.56 -4.30 -25.29
C THR A 169 -11.25 -5.68 -24.69
N ASP A 170 -10.06 -5.85 -24.11
CA ASP A 170 -9.64 -7.08 -23.43
C ASP A 170 -9.86 -6.93 -21.92
N LEU A 171 -11.05 -7.32 -21.46
CA LEU A 171 -11.46 -7.19 -20.06
C LEU A 171 -10.65 -8.10 -19.14
N VAL A 172 -10.29 -9.30 -19.57
CA VAL A 172 -9.50 -10.24 -18.75
C VAL A 172 -8.11 -9.67 -18.50
N HIS A 173 -7.43 -9.25 -19.57
CA HIS A 173 -6.10 -8.67 -19.44
C HIS A 173 -6.14 -7.40 -18.58
N ALA A 174 -7.12 -6.52 -18.81
CA ALA A 174 -7.27 -5.31 -18.02
C ALA A 174 -7.54 -5.60 -16.54
N ALA A 175 -8.41 -6.56 -16.23
CA ALA A 175 -8.72 -6.97 -14.86
C ALA A 175 -7.48 -7.52 -14.14
N THR A 176 -6.73 -8.41 -14.79
CA THR A 176 -5.47 -8.95 -14.26
C THR A 176 -4.45 -7.84 -14.03
N LYS A 177 -4.29 -6.92 -14.98
CA LYS A 177 -3.33 -5.82 -14.89
C LYS A 177 -3.68 -4.85 -13.76
N ALA A 178 -4.94 -4.44 -13.66
CA ALA A 178 -5.40 -3.53 -12.60
C ALA A 178 -5.29 -4.17 -11.21
N SER A 179 -5.62 -5.47 -11.10
CA SER A 179 -5.47 -6.22 -9.85
C SER A 179 -4.00 -6.34 -9.43
N ALA A 180 -3.10 -6.59 -10.37
CA ALA A 180 -1.66 -6.61 -10.12
C ALA A 180 -1.15 -5.24 -9.63
N TRP A 181 -1.62 -4.12 -10.20
CA TRP A 181 -1.28 -2.79 -9.68
C TRP A 181 -1.78 -2.58 -8.26
N VAL A 182 -3.01 -2.99 -7.94
CA VAL A 182 -3.55 -2.92 -6.56
C VAL A 182 -2.65 -3.68 -5.58
N GLU A 183 -2.28 -4.92 -5.91
CA GLU A 183 -1.43 -5.76 -5.07
C GLU A 183 -0.02 -5.18 -4.89
N GLN A 184 0.60 -4.73 -5.98
CA GLN A 184 1.92 -4.11 -5.95
C GLN A 184 1.92 -2.82 -5.14
N ILE A 185 0.94 -1.93 -5.33
CA ILE A 185 0.82 -0.70 -4.53
C ILE A 185 0.65 -1.06 -3.05
N ARG A 186 -0.21 -2.02 -2.71
CA ARG A 186 -0.38 -2.45 -1.32
C ARG A 186 0.89 -3.00 -0.70
N THR A 187 1.63 -3.83 -1.44
CA THR A 187 2.89 -4.40 -0.98
C THR A 187 3.96 -3.32 -0.79
N LEU A 188 3.97 -2.28 -1.64
CA LEU A 188 4.87 -1.14 -1.48
C LEU A 188 4.51 -0.28 -0.27
N LEU A 189 3.23 0.04 -0.09
CA LEU A 189 2.74 0.92 0.98
C LEU A 189 2.73 0.25 2.35
N ASN A 190 2.45 -1.05 2.38
CA ASN A 190 2.39 -1.84 3.60
C ASN A 190 3.09 -3.19 3.34
N PRO A 191 4.43 -3.19 3.29
CA PRO A 191 5.17 -4.43 3.08
C PRO A 191 4.81 -5.42 4.20
N PRO A 192 4.58 -6.70 3.86
CA PRO A 192 4.20 -7.70 4.84
C PRO A 192 5.24 -7.73 5.97
N LYS A 193 4.79 -7.58 7.22
CA LYS A 193 5.67 -7.58 8.39
C LYS A 193 6.27 -8.98 8.52
N ARG A 194 7.53 -9.12 8.11
CA ARG A 194 8.29 -10.36 8.27
C ARG A 194 8.86 -10.40 9.67
N TRP A 195 8.43 -11.39 10.44
CA TRP A 195 8.95 -11.60 11.79
C TRP A 195 10.03 -12.67 11.72
N HIS A 196 11.13 -12.46 12.43
CA HIS A 196 12.22 -13.42 12.48
C HIS A 196 12.33 -13.99 13.88
N HIS A 197 12.56 -15.30 13.97
CA HIS A 197 12.80 -15.96 15.25
C HIS A 197 14.28 -16.35 15.38
N PRO A 198 14.93 -16.09 16.53
CA PRO A 198 16.37 -16.30 16.69
C PRO A 198 16.78 -17.78 16.85
N GLY A 199 15.83 -18.68 17.08
CA GLY A 199 16.07 -20.13 17.21
C GLY A 199 16.54 -20.80 15.91
N ALA A 200 17.12 -21.98 16.06
CA ALA A 200 17.62 -22.77 14.94
C ALA A 200 16.49 -23.51 14.22
N CYS A 201 16.59 -23.59 12.89
CA CYS A 201 15.67 -24.41 12.11
C CYS A 201 15.76 -25.88 12.59
N PRO A 202 14.64 -26.53 12.97
CA PRO A 202 14.67 -27.90 13.46
C PRO A 202 15.11 -28.91 12.40
N ASP A 203 14.89 -28.61 11.11
CA ASP A 203 15.20 -29.54 10.02
C ASP A 203 16.66 -29.48 9.56
N CYS A 204 17.31 -28.30 9.60
CA CYS A 204 18.70 -28.13 9.15
C CYS A 204 19.68 -27.67 10.23
N GLY A 205 19.20 -27.39 11.45
CA GLY A 205 20.00 -26.94 12.59
C GLY A 205 20.59 -25.53 12.47
N GLN A 206 20.37 -24.82 11.37
CA GLN A 206 20.94 -23.49 11.17
C GLN A 206 20.13 -22.41 11.88
N ALA A 207 20.80 -21.58 12.68
CA ALA A 207 20.18 -20.41 13.33
C ALA A 207 20.15 -19.16 12.45
N THR A 208 21.03 -19.08 11.46
CA THR A 208 21.11 -17.93 10.54
C THR A 208 21.25 -18.37 9.08
N ALA A 209 20.70 -17.58 8.17
CA ALA A 209 20.84 -17.73 6.72
C ALA A 209 21.43 -16.46 6.11
N HIS A 210 22.20 -16.59 5.05
CA HIS A 210 22.59 -15.47 4.19
C HIS A 210 21.54 -15.33 3.09
N VAL A 211 20.90 -14.17 3.00
CA VAL A 211 19.84 -13.89 2.04
C VAL A 211 20.21 -12.62 1.30
N VAL A 212 19.99 -12.62 -0.02
CA VAL A 212 20.12 -11.40 -0.83
C VAL A 212 18.90 -10.54 -0.55
N ASP A 213 19.11 -9.33 -0.06
CA ASP A 213 18.02 -8.39 0.19
C ASP A 213 17.59 -7.65 -1.09
N THR A 214 16.70 -6.67 -0.94
CA THR A 214 16.18 -5.90 -2.07
C THR A 214 17.22 -4.98 -2.73
N SER A 215 18.35 -4.65 -2.08
CA SER A 215 19.45 -3.91 -2.71
C SER A 215 20.44 -4.82 -3.44
N GLY A 216 20.26 -6.15 -3.36
CA GLY A 216 21.20 -7.11 -3.90
C GLY A 216 22.34 -7.45 -2.94
N ASP A 217 22.30 -6.93 -1.71
CA ASP A 217 23.33 -7.16 -0.73
C ASP A 217 23.09 -8.48 0.01
N LEU A 218 24.18 -9.21 0.25
CA LEU A 218 24.12 -10.45 1.02
C LEU A 218 24.07 -10.13 2.51
N VAL A 219 22.90 -10.28 3.12
CA VAL A 219 22.67 -9.99 4.54
C VAL A 219 22.46 -11.27 5.35
N ARG A 220 22.99 -11.30 6.57
CA ARG A 220 22.75 -12.39 7.52
C ARG A 220 21.45 -12.14 8.29
N ARG A 221 20.52 -13.09 8.24
CA ARG A 221 19.22 -13.04 8.94
C ARG A 221 18.98 -14.32 9.75
N PRO A 222 18.11 -14.31 10.77
CA PRO A 222 17.70 -15.53 11.43
C PRO A 222 17.07 -16.51 10.43
N ALA A 223 17.35 -17.80 10.60
CA ALA A 223 16.98 -18.81 9.61
C ALA A 223 15.47 -19.03 9.50
N ILE A 224 14.68 -18.60 10.48
CA ILE A 224 13.23 -18.78 10.50
C ILE A 224 12.53 -17.44 10.29
N GLU A 225 11.68 -17.38 9.27
CA GLU A 225 10.84 -16.23 8.93
C GLU A 225 9.36 -16.62 9.10
N PHE A 226 8.59 -15.76 9.77
CA PHE A 226 7.15 -15.89 10.00
C PHE A 226 6.40 -14.84 9.20
N ASP A 227 5.41 -15.32 8.44
CA ASP A 227 4.37 -14.51 7.81
C ASP A 227 3.12 -14.59 8.70
N ARG A 228 2.93 -13.55 9.52
CA ARG A 228 1.82 -13.48 10.46
C ARG A 228 0.47 -13.34 9.75
N ASP A 229 0.45 -12.69 8.59
CA ASP A 229 -0.79 -12.41 7.86
C ASP A 229 -1.33 -13.69 7.22
N ARG A 230 -0.42 -14.56 6.75
CA ARG A 230 -0.79 -15.86 6.16
C ARG A 230 -0.83 -17.00 7.16
N GLY A 231 -0.32 -16.80 8.38
CA GLY A 231 -0.17 -17.86 9.37
C GLY A 231 0.75 -18.97 8.87
N ARG A 232 1.95 -18.61 8.37
CA ARG A 232 2.94 -19.54 7.83
C ARG A 232 4.33 -19.20 8.31
N ALA A 233 5.20 -20.20 8.37
CA ALA A 233 6.62 -20.00 8.64
C ALA A 233 7.48 -20.78 7.65
N ARG A 234 8.69 -20.32 7.39
CA ARG A 234 9.64 -21.00 6.51
C ARG A 234 11.07 -20.86 6.97
N CYS A 235 11.92 -21.81 6.57
CA CYS A 235 13.35 -21.66 6.71
C CYS A 235 13.93 -20.89 5.51
N LEU A 236 14.82 -19.94 5.77
CA LEU A 236 15.56 -19.18 4.75
C LEU A 236 16.79 -19.93 4.21
N ARG A 237 17.13 -21.10 4.78
CA ARG A 237 18.31 -21.90 4.40
C ARG A 237 17.97 -23.23 3.71
N CYS A 238 16.92 -23.92 4.16
CA CYS A 238 16.48 -25.20 3.62
C CYS A 238 15.02 -25.11 3.12
N PRO A 239 14.48 -26.10 2.39
CA PRO A 239 13.12 -26.04 1.82
C PRO A 239 11.99 -26.25 2.85
N ALA A 240 12.30 -26.23 4.15
CA ALA A 240 11.33 -26.41 5.22
C ALA A 240 10.29 -25.29 5.26
N HIS A 241 9.02 -25.70 5.37
CA HIS A 241 7.86 -24.83 5.47
C HIS A 241 6.87 -25.41 6.49
N TRP A 242 6.23 -24.52 7.25
CA TRP A 242 5.22 -24.82 8.26
C TRP A 242 3.98 -23.99 7.93
N ASP A 243 3.11 -24.58 7.11
CA ASP A 243 1.97 -23.87 6.50
C ASP A 243 0.64 -24.18 7.19
N THR A 244 0.61 -25.19 8.08
CA THR A 244 -0.57 -25.57 8.85
C THR A 244 -0.44 -25.16 10.31
N GLU A 245 -1.57 -24.92 10.98
CA GLU A 245 -1.60 -24.55 12.40
C GLU A 245 -0.93 -25.61 13.29
N ALA A 246 -1.15 -26.90 13.01
CA ALA A 246 -0.51 -27.99 13.74
C ALA A 246 1.02 -27.99 13.59
N GLN A 247 1.53 -27.73 12.38
CA GLN A 247 2.96 -27.60 12.13
C GLN A 247 3.56 -26.39 12.85
N LEU A 248 2.85 -25.25 12.86
CA LEU A 248 3.28 -24.05 13.58
C LEU A 248 3.30 -24.25 15.10
N HIS A 249 2.30 -24.93 15.67
CA HIS A 249 2.32 -25.30 17.09
C HIS A 249 3.51 -26.21 17.43
N GLN A 250 3.78 -27.20 16.59
CA GLN A 250 4.94 -28.07 16.79
C GLN A 250 6.26 -27.29 16.69
N LEU A 251 6.39 -26.42 15.69
CA LEU A 251 7.55 -25.53 15.56
C LEU A 251 7.72 -24.65 16.81
N ALA A 252 6.64 -24.03 17.29
CA ALA A 252 6.68 -23.18 18.48
C ALA A 252 7.18 -23.94 19.71
N ARG A 253 6.73 -25.19 19.91
CA ARG A 253 7.21 -26.04 21.02
C ARG A 253 8.71 -26.27 20.95
N VAL A 254 9.22 -26.67 19.77
CA VAL A 254 10.66 -26.92 19.57
C VAL A 254 11.48 -25.65 19.78
N LEU A 255 10.99 -24.50 19.32
CA LEU A 255 11.68 -23.23 19.47
C LEU A 255 11.71 -22.73 20.92
N VAL A 256 10.67 -23.01 21.70
CA VAL A 256 10.64 -22.71 23.15
C VAL A 256 11.67 -23.58 23.88
N GLU A 257 11.74 -24.88 23.57
CA GLU A 257 12.72 -25.80 24.15
C GLU A 257 14.17 -25.34 23.86
N GLN A 258 14.46 -25.00 22.60
CA GLN A 258 15.76 -24.43 22.21
C GLN A 258 16.11 -23.13 22.97
N GLN A 259 15.13 -22.26 23.23
CA GLN A 259 15.36 -21.04 23.99
C GLN A 259 15.66 -21.30 25.48
N HIS A 260 15.11 -22.37 26.05
CA HIS A 260 15.42 -22.78 27.40
C HIS A 260 16.86 -23.29 27.51
N ASP A 261 17.30 -24.13 26.57
CA ASP A 261 18.67 -24.67 26.55
C ASP A 261 19.73 -23.57 26.41
N LEU A 262 19.45 -22.57 25.55
CA LEU A 262 20.33 -21.41 25.35
C LEU A 262 20.44 -20.49 26.56
N ARG A 263 19.48 -20.52 27.49
CA ARG A 263 19.53 -19.70 28.72
C ARG A 263 20.27 -20.37 29.87
N ILE A 264 20.41 -21.69 29.82
CA ILE A 264 21.07 -22.49 30.87
C ILE A 264 22.57 -22.62 30.58
N SER A 265 22.97 -22.48 29.31
CA SER A 265 24.36 -22.50 28.85
C SER A 265 25.06 -21.15 29.05
#